data_AF-A0A7K9FH78-F1
#
_entry.id   AF-A0A7K9FH78-F1
#
_cell.length_a   1.000
_cell.length_b   1.000
_cell.length_c   1.000
_cell.angle_alpha   90.00
_cell.angle_beta   90.00
_cell.angle_gamma   90.00
#
_symmetry.space_group_name_H-M   'P 1'
#
loop_
_entity.id
_entity.type
_entity.pdbx_description
1 polymer ?
#
loop_
_entity_poly.entity_id
_entity_poly.type
_entity_poly.pdbx_seq_one_letter_code
_entity_poly.pdbx_strand_id
1 'polypeptide(L)'
;TDSSEEEEDFIGPMPAKGPVESDVTKEFERRAQRMKEKLTSADSDEPKQVTRESWMTELPPELKSFGFGPRTFKRRADDKSGDRSIWTDTPADRERKAKEREEAKKSTSKDNEEIVLSGRDKRLVEQVTSYNESKRSESLMDIHQKKLKSKASEEKNKPQERRPFDRDQDLKVNRFDEAQKKALIRKSRDLNSKFEHSKGNMFL
;
A
#
# COMPACT_ATOMS: atom_id res chain seq x y z
N THR A 1 64.08 -31.89 -4.83
CA THR A 1 63.57 -30.52 -4.79
C THR A 1 62.13 -30.58 -5.21
N ASP A 2 61.30 -30.03 -4.35
CA ASP A 2 59.85 -29.94 -4.39
C ASP A 2 59.36 -29.09 -5.58
N SER A 3 58.25 -29.46 -6.21
CA SER A 3 57.43 -28.55 -7.04
C SER A 3 56.04 -29.15 -7.27
N SER A 4 55.21 -29.02 -6.24
CA SER A 4 53.75 -29.08 -6.32
C SER A 4 53.25 -27.85 -7.08
N GLU A 5 52.68 -28.02 -8.27
CA GLU A 5 51.87 -26.98 -8.93
C GLU A 5 50.39 -27.37 -8.83
N GLU A 6 49.66 -26.58 -8.08
CA GLU A 6 48.24 -26.71 -7.79
C GLU A 6 47.44 -26.47 -9.07
N GLU A 7 46.67 -27.47 -9.53
CA GLU A 7 45.59 -27.26 -10.50
C GLU A 7 44.51 -26.41 -9.83
N GLU A 8 44.67 -25.09 -9.93
CA GLU A 8 43.66 -24.11 -9.53
C GLU A 8 42.37 -24.40 -10.31
N ASP A 9 41.31 -24.76 -9.59
CA ASP A 9 39.96 -25.01 -10.10
C ASP A 9 39.45 -23.81 -10.92
N PHE A 10 39.79 -23.78 -12.21
CA PHE A 10 39.44 -22.71 -13.12
C PHE A 10 37.95 -22.82 -13.51
N ILE A 11 37.11 -22.13 -12.75
CA ILE A 11 35.67 -22.05 -12.99
C ILE A 11 35.38 -20.85 -13.90
N GLY A 12 35.25 -21.11 -15.20
CA GLY A 12 34.85 -20.10 -16.18
C GLY A 12 35.01 -20.59 -17.62
N PRO A 13 34.33 -19.95 -18.60
CA PRO A 13 34.54 -20.29 -20.00
C PRO A 13 35.98 -19.96 -20.40
N MET A 14 36.73 -21.00 -20.77
CA MET A 14 38.11 -20.84 -21.23
C MET A 14 38.11 -20.02 -22.54
N PRO A 15 38.89 -18.92 -22.62
CA PRO A 15 38.99 -18.14 -23.84
C PRO A 15 39.54 -18.99 -24.99
N ALA A 16 39.09 -18.70 -26.21
CA ALA A 16 39.55 -19.42 -27.39
C ALA A 16 41.06 -19.23 -27.58
N LYS A 17 41.81 -20.33 -27.73
CA LYS A 17 43.28 -20.35 -27.82
C LYS A 17 43.82 -19.95 -29.21
N GLY A 18 43.03 -19.29 -30.06
CA GLY A 18 43.42 -18.93 -31.44
C GLY A 18 42.59 -17.78 -32.02
N PRO A 19 42.94 -17.28 -33.23
CA PRO A 19 42.21 -16.21 -33.90
C PRO A 19 40.74 -16.60 -34.09
N VAL A 20 39.84 -15.87 -33.44
CA VAL A 20 38.40 -16.12 -33.54
C VAL A 20 37.89 -15.38 -34.77
N GLU A 21 37.64 -16.10 -35.86
CA GLU A 21 36.87 -15.58 -36.99
C GLU A 21 35.39 -15.52 -36.61
N SER A 22 35.02 -14.50 -35.82
CA SER A 22 33.63 -14.24 -35.45
C SER A 22 32.90 -13.56 -36.60
N ASP A 23 32.34 -14.37 -37.50
CA ASP A 23 31.42 -13.87 -38.52
C ASP A 23 30.08 -13.50 -37.86
N VAL A 24 29.95 -12.21 -37.54
CA VAL A 24 28.79 -11.62 -36.88
C VAL A 24 27.49 -11.96 -37.60
N THR A 25 27.53 -12.09 -38.94
CA THR A 25 26.35 -12.41 -39.76
C THR A 25 25.82 -13.81 -39.45
N LYS A 26 26.72 -14.80 -39.37
CA LYS A 26 26.39 -16.18 -39.02
C LYS A 26 25.89 -16.31 -37.58
N GLU A 27 26.41 -15.50 -36.65
CA GLU A 27 25.93 -15.51 -35.28
C GLU A 27 24.51 -14.95 -35.17
N PHE A 28 24.18 -13.88 -35.90
CA PHE A 28 22.80 -13.38 -35.97
C PHE A 28 21.84 -14.40 -36.58
N GLU A 29 22.25 -15.05 -37.66
CA GLU A 29 21.44 -16.10 -38.30
C GLU A 29 21.21 -17.29 -37.38
N ARG A 30 22.28 -17.78 -36.72
CA ARG A 30 22.18 -18.86 -35.72
C ARG A 30 21.31 -18.47 -34.54
N ARG A 31 21.40 -17.22 -34.06
CA ARG A 31 20.54 -16.70 -32.98
C ARG A 31 19.07 -16.63 -33.40
N ALA A 32 18.80 -16.19 -34.63
CA ALA A 32 17.44 -16.14 -35.18
C ALA A 32 16.84 -17.54 -35.36
N GLN A 33 17.63 -18.50 -35.87
CA GLN A 33 17.20 -19.90 -36.01
C GLN A 33 16.84 -20.53 -34.67
N ARG A 34 17.68 -20.35 -33.61
CA ARG A 34 17.35 -20.83 -32.26
C ARG A 34 16.06 -20.23 -31.70
N MET A 35 15.82 -18.94 -31.92
CA MET A 35 14.59 -18.28 -31.45
C MET A 35 13.37 -18.81 -32.21
N LYS A 36 13.51 -18.99 -33.53
CA LYS A 36 12.48 -19.58 -34.38
C LYS A 36 12.15 -20.99 -33.91
N GLU A 37 13.15 -21.85 -33.71
CA GLU A 37 12.99 -23.20 -33.18
C GLU A 37 12.28 -23.19 -31.83
N LYS A 38 12.67 -22.34 -30.87
CA LYS A 38 11.97 -22.20 -29.58
C LYS A 38 10.50 -21.80 -29.68
N LEU A 39 10.12 -21.05 -30.72
CA LEU A 39 8.74 -20.64 -30.96
C LEU A 39 7.93 -21.69 -31.75
N THR A 40 8.60 -22.52 -32.56
CA THR A 40 7.95 -23.46 -33.49
C THR A 40 8.08 -24.93 -33.12
N SER A 41 9.03 -25.32 -32.27
CA SER A 41 9.17 -26.69 -31.78
C SER A 41 8.01 -26.99 -30.83
N ALA A 42 6.96 -27.57 -31.39
CA ALA A 42 5.80 -28.09 -30.69
C ALA A 42 6.07 -29.49 -30.10
N ASP A 43 7.24 -29.68 -29.46
CA ASP A 43 7.59 -30.93 -28.79
C ASP A 43 7.28 -30.82 -27.29
N SER A 44 6.10 -31.32 -26.95
CA SER A 44 5.86 -32.26 -25.86
C SER A 44 6.29 -31.91 -24.43
N ASP A 45 6.28 -30.64 -24.07
CA ASP A 45 5.98 -30.19 -22.72
C ASP A 45 5.07 -28.97 -22.88
N GLU A 46 3.85 -29.03 -22.34
CA GLU A 46 2.96 -27.86 -22.32
C GLU A 46 3.79 -26.64 -21.90
N PRO A 47 3.70 -25.49 -22.59
CA PRO A 47 4.34 -24.29 -22.09
C PRO A 47 3.61 -23.98 -20.79
N LYS A 48 4.15 -24.48 -19.68
CA LYS A 48 3.81 -24.03 -18.34
C LYS A 48 3.99 -22.55 -18.45
N GLN A 49 2.87 -21.83 -18.60
CA GLN A 49 2.83 -20.40 -18.65
C GLN A 49 3.81 -19.94 -17.59
N VAL A 50 4.81 -19.13 -17.95
CA VAL A 50 5.93 -18.80 -17.04
C VAL A 50 5.34 -18.05 -15.85
N THR A 51 4.86 -18.82 -14.88
CA THR A 51 4.26 -18.39 -13.65
C THR A 51 5.41 -18.27 -12.69
N ARG A 52 5.35 -17.22 -11.88
CA ARG A 52 6.33 -17.05 -10.82
C ARG A 52 6.10 -18.15 -9.78
N GLU A 53 7.18 -18.57 -9.16
CA GLU A 53 7.15 -19.59 -8.13
C GLU A 53 6.23 -19.15 -6.98
N SER A 54 5.58 -20.12 -6.32
CA SER A 54 4.53 -19.83 -5.32
C SER A 54 5.01 -18.93 -4.18
N TRP A 55 6.27 -19.03 -3.73
CA TRP A 55 6.83 -18.14 -2.71
C TRP A 55 6.97 -16.67 -3.16
N MET A 56 6.91 -16.40 -4.47
CA MET A 56 6.97 -15.04 -5.03
C MET A 56 5.57 -14.42 -5.19
N THR A 57 4.52 -15.22 -5.26
CA THR A 57 3.14 -14.75 -5.53
C THR A 57 2.21 -14.98 -4.35
N GLU A 58 2.46 -16.02 -3.57
CA GLU A 58 1.66 -16.42 -2.43
C GLU A 58 2.42 -16.07 -1.16
N LEU A 59 1.72 -15.42 -0.23
CA LEU A 59 2.29 -15.09 1.06
C LEU A 59 2.48 -16.40 1.86
N PRO A 60 3.61 -16.56 2.57
CA PRO A 60 3.78 -17.70 3.46
C PRO A 60 2.61 -17.84 4.43
N PRO A 61 2.24 -19.09 4.80
CA PRO A 61 1.14 -19.32 5.71
C PRO A 61 1.38 -18.55 7.01
N GLU A 62 0.30 -18.07 7.63
CA GLU A 62 0.42 -17.30 8.87
C GLU A 62 1.00 -18.17 9.99
N LEU A 63 2.28 -18.00 10.26
CA LEU A 63 2.93 -18.60 11.42
C LEU A 63 2.49 -17.85 12.67
N LYS A 64 1.38 -18.34 13.24
CA LYS A 64 0.91 -17.90 14.55
C LYS A 64 1.94 -18.33 15.58
N SER A 65 2.53 -17.34 16.24
CA SER A 65 3.55 -17.47 17.30
C SER A 65 4.99 -17.80 16.86
N PHE A 66 5.61 -16.90 16.11
CA PHE A 66 7.08 -16.87 16.01
C PHE A 66 7.75 -16.53 17.34
N GLY A 67 8.26 -17.55 18.04
CA GLY A 67 9.39 -17.44 18.97
C GLY A 67 9.08 -16.99 20.40
N PHE A 68 9.11 -17.98 21.31
CA PHE A 68 9.53 -17.88 22.71
C PHE A 68 8.94 -16.73 23.56
N GLY A 69 7.66 -16.85 23.96
CA GLY A 69 6.90 -15.79 24.66
C GLY A 69 7.45 -15.32 26.03
N PRO A 70 6.90 -14.24 26.63
CA PRO A 70 5.48 -14.08 26.92
C PRO A 70 4.79 -13.14 25.94
N ARG A 71 4.28 -13.75 24.88
CA ARG A 71 3.35 -13.13 23.95
C ARG A 71 2.00 -13.14 24.64
N THR A 72 1.72 -12.13 25.48
CA THR A 72 0.48 -12.08 26.26
C THR A 72 -0.74 -12.20 25.35
N PHE A 73 -1.76 -12.92 25.81
CA PHE A 73 -3.01 -13.07 25.08
C PHE A 73 -3.62 -11.70 24.81
N LYS A 74 -4.01 -11.49 23.55
CA LYS A 74 -4.94 -10.40 23.22
C LYS A 74 -6.23 -10.67 23.97
N ARG A 75 -6.62 -9.74 24.84
CA ARG A 75 -7.74 -9.90 25.78
C ARG A 75 -9.11 -9.49 25.21
N ARG A 76 -9.16 -9.18 23.92
CA ARG A 76 -10.37 -8.91 23.13
C ARG A 76 -10.22 -9.65 21.80
N ALA A 77 -11.35 -10.07 21.23
CA ALA A 77 -11.38 -10.82 19.98
C ALA A 77 -10.67 -10.06 18.86
N ASP A 78 -9.65 -10.69 18.29
CA ASP A 78 -9.16 -10.39 16.96
C ASP A 78 -10.07 -11.13 15.98
N ASP A 79 -10.95 -10.41 15.30
CA ASP A 79 -11.87 -11.02 14.35
C ASP A 79 -11.18 -11.23 13.01
N LYS A 80 -10.41 -12.33 12.99
CA LYS A 80 -9.74 -12.95 11.83
C LYS A 80 -8.58 -12.08 11.33
N SER A 81 -7.42 -12.70 11.14
CA SER A 81 -6.32 -12.02 10.46
C SER A 81 -6.85 -11.58 9.10
N GLY A 82 -7.06 -10.26 8.97
CA GLY A 82 -7.58 -9.69 7.75
C GLY A 82 -6.68 -10.10 6.60
N ASP A 83 -7.28 -10.33 5.44
CA ASP A 83 -6.55 -10.71 4.25
C ASP A 83 -5.34 -9.79 4.03
N ARG A 84 -4.13 -10.34 4.22
CA ARG A 84 -2.86 -9.61 4.10
C ARG A 84 -2.34 -9.62 2.66
N SER A 85 -3.01 -10.36 1.78
CA SER A 85 -2.62 -10.53 0.38
C SER A 85 -2.95 -9.33 -0.52
N ILE A 86 -3.56 -8.27 0.04
CA ILE A 86 -3.90 -7.03 -0.67
C ILE A 86 -2.70 -6.43 -1.42
N TRP A 87 -1.47 -6.63 -0.91
CA TRP A 87 -0.24 -6.13 -1.52
C TRP A 87 0.44 -7.12 -2.48
N THR A 88 0.15 -8.42 -2.39
CA THR A 88 0.76 -9.46 -3.24
C THR A 88 -0.14 -9.87 -4.41
N ASP A 89 -1.41 -9.49 -4.39
CA ASP A 89 -2.39 -9.86 -5.40
C ASP A 89 -2.12 -9.24 -6.76
N THR A 90 -2.19 -10.08 -7.79
CA THR A 90 -2.23 -9.61 -9.17
C THR A 90 -3.60 -8.97 -9.47
N PRO A 91 -3.71 -8.11 -10.50
CA PRO A 91 -5.00 -7.51 -10.88
C PRO A 91 -6.12 -8.54 -11.12
N ALA A 92 -5.78 -9.72 -11.65
CA ALA A 92 -6.72 -10.82 -11.86
C ALA A 92 -7.17 -11.46 -10.52
N ASP A 93 -6.25 -11.65 -9.57
CA ASP A 93 -6.56 -12.21 -8.25
C ASP A 93 -7.44 -11.25 -7.44
N ARG A 94 -7.19 -9.94 -7.56
CA ARG A 94 -7.98 -8.91 -6.91
C ARG A 94 -9.43 -8.88 -7.41
N GLU A 95 -9.65 -9.05 -8.70
CA GLU A 95 -10.99 -9.13 -9.27
C GLU A 95 -11.72 -10.40 -8.81
N ARG A 96 -11.02 -11.54 -8.79
CA ARG A 96 -11.60 -12.82 -8.33
C ARG A 96 -12.03 -12.73 -6.87
N LYS A 97 -11.16 -12.22 -5.98
CA LYS A 97 -11.46 -12.04 -4.55
C LYS A 97 -12.56 -11.01 -4.31
N ALA A 98 -12.63 -9.95 -5.11
CA ALA A 98 -13.72 -8.99 -5.01
C ALA A 98 -15.08 -9.64 -5.30
N LYS A 99 -15.17 -10.48 -6.35
CA LYS A 99 -16.39 -11.22 -6.69
C LYS A 99 -16.79 -12.19 -5.57
N GLU A 100 -15.84 -12.98 -5.07
CA GLU A 100 -16.06 -13.90 -3.95
C GLU A 100 -16.54 -13.16 -2.69
N ARG A 101 -15.95 -12.00 -2.37
CA ARG A 101 -16.36 -11.19 -1.22
C ARG A 101 -17.76 -10.59 -1.39
N GLU A 102 -18.13 -10.16 -2.59
CA GLU A 102 -19.49 -9.67 -2.86
C GLU A 102 -20.53 -10.80 -2.78
N GLU A 103 -20.17 -12.02 -3.19
CA GLU A 103 -21.00 -13.21 -3.01
C GLU A 103 -21.14 -13.61 -1.53
N ALA A 104 -20.05 -13.57 -0.76
CA ALA A 104 -20.05 -13.84 0.68
C ALA A 104 -20.78 -12.76 1.51
N LYS A 105 -20.78 -11.51 1.07
CA LYS A 105 -21.55 -10.43 1.71
C LYS A 105 -23.04 -10.56 1.48
N LYS A 106 -23.47 -11.04 0.30
CA LYS A 106 -24.88 -11.29 0.00
C LYS A 106 -25.49 -12.39 0.87
N SER A 107 -24.68 -13.31 1.39
CA SER A 107 -25.13 -14.36 2.31
C SER A 107 -25.07 -13.96 3.79
N THR A 108 -24.31 -12.92 4.16
CA THR A 108 -24.03 -12.53 5.56
C THR A 108 -24.68 -11.22 6.02
N SER A 109 -25.49 -10.57 5.18
CA SER A 109 -26.15 -9.30 5.51
C SER A 109 -27.26 -9.35 6.59
N LYS A 110 -27.28 -10.40 7.44
CA LYS A 110 -28.27 -10.56 8.53
C LYS A 110 -27.70 -10.48 9.95
N ASP A 111 -26.38 -10.56 10.13
CA ASP A 111 -25.76 -10.53 11.47
C ASP A 111 -24.95 -9.24 11.66
N ASN A 112 -25.62 -8.09 11.65
CA ASN A 112 -25.22 -7.04 12.59
C ASN A 112 -25.79 -7.50 13.94
N GLU A 113 -25.07 -8.39 14.62
CA GLU A 113 -25.37 -8.70 16.01
C GLU A 113 -25.28 -7.38 16.78
N GLU A 114 -26.44 -6.79 17.03
CA GLU A 114 -26.64 -5.75 18.01
C GLU A 114 -25.97 -6.28 19.29
N ILE A 115 -24.81 -5.74 19.65
CA ILE A 115 -24.15 -6.10 20.90
C ILE A 115 -25.20 -5.85 21.97
N VAL A 116 -25.80 -6.93 22.50
CA VAL A 116 -26.95 -6.83 23.38
C VAL A 116 -26.45 -6.22 24.68
N LEU A 117 -26.50 -4.89 24.76
CA LEU A 117 -26.14 -4.14 25.94
C LEU A 117 -27.01 -4.66 27.07
N SER A 118 -26.36 -5.11 28.15
CA SER A 118 -27.05 -5.57 29.36
C SER A 118 -28.03 -4.48 29.81
N GLY A 119 -29.17 -4.86 30.39
CA GLY A 119 -30.18 -3.88 30.85
C GLY A 119 -29.61 -2.84 31.82
N ARG A 120 -28.51 -3.16 32.52
CA ARG A 120 -27.72 -2.22 33.33
C ARG A 120 -27.03 -1.14 32.49
N ASP A 121 -26.43 -1.52 31.37
CA ASP A 121 -25.67 -0.61 30.52
C ASP A 121 -26.59 0.38 29.83
N LYS A 122 -27.78 -0.06 29.40
CA LYS A 122 -28.80 0.85 28.84
C LYS A 122 -29.17 1.96 29.83
N ARG A 123 -29.43 1.61 31.10
CA ARG A 123 -29.73 2.59 32.16
C ARG A 123 -28.56 3.54 32.43
N LEU A 124 -27.33 3.02 32.42
CA LEU A 124 -26.12 3.84 32.58
C LEU A 124 -25.99 4.85 31.42
N VAL A 125 -26.19 4.39 30.18
CA VAL A 125 -26.14 5.23 28.99
C VAL A 125 -27.17 6.35 29.10
N GLU A 126 -28.43 6.04 29.43
CA GLU A 126 -29.50 7.02 29.61
C GLU A 126 -29.19 8.06 30.71
N GLN A 127 -28.64 7.64 31.84
CA GLN A 127 -28.23 8.55 32.91
C GLN A 127 -27.08 9.47 32.47
N VAL A 128 -26.10 8.94 31.74
CA VAL A 128 -24.96 9.70 31.24
C VAL A 128 -25.39 10.67 30.14
N THR A 129 -26.26 10.25 29.21
CA THR A 129 -26.77 11.12 28.14
C THR A 129 -27.60 12.26 28.70
N SER A 130 -28.56 11.98 29.60
CA SER A 130 -29.38 13.03 30.23
C SER A 130 -28.55 14.04 31.03
N TYR A 131 -27.51 13.60 31.73
CA TYR A 131 -26.56 14.50 32.39
C TYR A 131 -25.77 15.34 31.39
N ASN A 132 -25.24 14.71 30.33
CA ASN A 132 -24.46 15.42 29.32
C ASN A 132 -25.29 16.47 28.57
N GLU A 133 -26.54 16.17 28.22
CA GLU A 133 -27.43 17.10 27.51
C GLU A 133 -27.80 18.33 28.34
N SER A 134 -27.95 18.17 29.66
CA SER A 134 -28.40 19.26 30.55
C SER A 134 -27.27 20.05 31.19
N LYS A 135 -26.12 19.43 31.46
CA LYS A 135 -25.01 20.04 32.22
C LYS A 135 -23.74 20.27 31.40
N ARG A 136 -23.59 19.59 30.26
CA ARG A 136 -22.38 19.68 29.44
C ARG A 136 -22.68 20.48 28.18
N SER A 137 -21.74 21.33 27.78
CA SER A 137 -21.76 21.91 26.44
C SER A 137 -21.53 20.82 25.39
N GLU A 138 -21.94 21.10 24.16
CA GLU A 138 -21.71 20.20 23.01
C GLU A 138 -20.24 19.75 22.93
N SER A 139 -20.02 18.48 22.58
CA SER A 139 -18.66 17.95 22.39
C SER A 139 -17.98 18.65 21.23
N LEU A 140 -16.66 18.86 21.31
CA LEU A 140 -15.88 19.40 20.20
C LEU A 140 -16.08 18.60 18.90
N MET A 141 -16.24 17.27 19.04
CA MET A 141 -16.54 16.38 17.91
C MET A 141 -17.92 16.66 17.32
N ASP A 142 -18.93 16.85 18.17
CA ASP A 142 -20.30 17.17 17.73
C ASP A 142 -20.34 18.53 17.05
N ILE A 143 -19.64 19.53 17.61
CA ILE A 143 -19.47 20.85 17.01
C ILE A 143 -18.83 20.73 15.64
N HIS A 144 -17.77 19.92 15.49
CA HIS A 144 -17.11 19.72 14.21
C HIS A 144 -18.04 19.04 13.20
N GLN A 145 -18.76 17.99 13.61
CA GLN A 145 -19.72 17.30 12.76
C GLN A 145 -20.87 18.23 12.32
N LYS A 146 -21.42 19.03 13.25
CA LYS A 146 -22.44 20.04 12.93
C LYS A 146 -21.91 21.06 11.92
N LYS A 147 -20.68 21.54 12.07
CA LYS A 147 -20.03 22.45 11.12
C LYS A 147 -19.83 21.83 9.73
N LEU A 148 -19.47 20.54 9.66
CA LEU A 148 -19.36 19.86 8.36
C LEU A 148 -20.73 19.68 7.70
N LYS A 149 -21.75 19.30 8.47
CA LYS A 149 -23.13 19.16 7.98
C LYS A 149 -23.70 20.50 7.52
N SER A 150 -23.47 21.59 8.27
CA SER A 150 -23.95 22.93 7.90
C SER A 150 -23.28 23.42 6.61
N LYS A 151 -21.96 23.22 6.47
CA LYS A 151 -21.24 23.55 5.22
C LYS A 151 -21.77 22.76 4.03
N ALA A 152 -22.00 21.45 4.22
CA ALA A 152 -22.55 20.61 3.16
C ALA A 152 -23.98 21.01 2.78
N SER A 153 -24.82 21.37 3.76
CA SER A 153 -26.17 21.89 3.46
C SER A 153 -26.11 23.25 2.79
N GLU A 154 -25.20 24.13 3.18
CA GLU A 154 -25.04 25.45 2.58
C GLU A 154 -24.55 25.34 1.13
N GLU A 155 -23.67 24.39 0.83
CA GLU A 155 -23.23 24.08 -0.53
C GLU A 155 -24.38 23.51 -1.39
N LYS A 156 -25.24 22.65 -0.82
CA LYS A 156 -26.43 22.13 -1.51
C LYS A 156 -27.54 23.17 -1.72
N ASN A 157 -27.64 24.16 -0.85
CA ASN A 157 -28.64 25.23 -0.96
C ASN A 157 -28.20 26.34 -1.93
N LYS A 158 -26.95 26.34 -2.38
CA LYS A 158 -26.52 27.23 -3.48
C LYS A 158 -27.06 26.66 -4.80
N PRO A 159 -27.66 27.49 -5.68
CA PRO A 159 -28.09 27.03 -6.98
C PRO A 159 -26.88 26.43 -7.69
N GLN A 160 -27.02 25.17 -8.14
CA GLN A 160 -25.95 24.44 -8.80
C GLN A 160 -25.81 24.93 -10.25
N GLU A 161 -25.34 26.16 -10.41
CA GLU A 161 -24.98 26.73 -11.69
C GLU A 161 -23.75 26.00 -12.24
N ARG A 162 -23.64 25.90 -13.57
CA ARG A 162 -22.47 25.30 -14.22
C ARG A 162 -21.25 26.18 -13.96
N ARG A 163 -20.49 25.83 -12.94
CA ARG A 163 -19.19 26.43 -12.64
C ARG A 163 -18.18 26.07 -13.74
N PRO A 164 -17.33 27.01 -14.19
CA PRO A 164 -16.23 26.70 -15.08
C PRO A 164 -15.24 25.72 -14.42
N PHE A 165 -14.54 24.94 -15.24
CA PHE A 165 -13.53 23.99 -14.77
C PHE A 165 -12.45 24.69 -13.96
N ASP A 166 -12.25 24.25 -12.72
CA ASP A 166 -11.18 24.71 -11.85
C ASP A 166 -10.15 23.59 -11.71
N ARG A 167 -8.95 23.81 -12.24
CA ARG A 167 -7.87 22.83 -12.18
C ARG A 167 -7.59 22.38 -10.75
N ASP A 168 -7.62 23.28 -9.76
CA ASP A 168 -7.24 22.90 -8.39
C ASP A 168 -8.34 22.08 -7.69
N GLN A 169 -9.61 22.25 -8.08
CA GLN A 169 -10.73 21.51 -7.48
C GLN A 169 -11.12 20.26 -8.28
N ASP A 170 -11.10 20.36 -9.59
CA ASP A 170 -11.58 19.33 -10.52
C ASP A 170 -10.45 18.37 -10.92
N LEU A 171 -9.21 18.86 -11.01
CA LEU A 171 -8.05 18.03 -11.29
C LEU A 171 -7.42 17.55 -9.99
N LYS A 172 -7.75 16.33 -9.57
CA LYS A 172 -7.16 15.67 -8.39
C LYS A 172 -5.72 15.17 -8.63
N VAL A 173 -4.88 15.95 -9.31
CA VAL A 173 -3.51 15.56 -9.66
C VAL A 173 -2.54 16.12 -8.63
N ASN A 174 -1.77 15.23 -7.98
CA ASN A 174 -0.73 15.51 -6.98
C ASN A 174 -1.11 16.60 -5.96
N ARG A 175 -2.11 16.27 -5.13
CA ARG A 175 -2.54 17.06 -3.98
C ARG A 175 -1.43 17.15 -2.94
N PHE A 176 -0.51 18.09 -3.10
CA PHE A 176 0.09 18.68 -1.90
C PHE A 176 -1.06 19.20 -1.06
N ASP A 177 -1.14 18.75 0.19
CA ASP A 177 -2.14 19.26 1.13
C ASP A 177 -2.04 20.80 1.16
N GLU A 178 -3.16 21.51 1.21
CA GLU A 178 -3.14 22.99 1.23
C GLU A 178 -2.31 23.48 2.43
N ALA A 179 -2.31 22.71 3.51
CA ALA A 179 -1.45 22.93 4.67
C ALA A 179 0.05 22.78 4.31
N GLN A 180 0.43 21.75 3.54
CA GLN A 180 1.81 21.56 3.07
C GLN A 180 2.23 22.68 2.11
N LYS A 181 1.36 23.11 1.20
CA LYS A 181 1.60 24.26 0.29
C LYS A 181 1.83 25.55 1.09
N LYS A 182 0.95 25.85 2.05
CA LYS A 182 1.09 27.02 2.94
C LYS A 182 2.35 26.95 3.79
N ALA A 183 2.69 25.78 4.32
CA ALA A 183 3.91 25.57 5.09
C ALA A 183 5.16 25.81 4.25
N LEU A 184 5.18 25.31 3.00
CA LEU A 184 6.29 25.52 2.08
C LEU A 184 6.45 27.00 1.70
N ILE A 185 5.33 27.70 1.43
CA ILE A 185 5.33 29.15 1.18
C ILE A 185 5.85 29.92 2.39
N ARG A 186 5.39 29.61 3.61
CA ARG A 186 5.91 30.24 4.84
C ARG A 186 7.42 30.01 4.99
N LYS A 187 7.87 28.75 4.88
CA LYS A 187 9.29 28.40 4.93
C LYS A 187 10.13 29.16 3.90
N SER A 188 9.59 29.40 2.71
CA SER A 188 10.28 30.15 1.65
C SER A 188 10.42 31.64 1.95
N ARG A 189 9.45 32.26 2.64
CA ARG A 189 9.52 33.68 3.03
C ARG A 189 10.64 33.96 4.00
N ASP A 190 10.91 33.01 4.90
CA ASP A 190 11.93 33.15 5.93
C ASP A 190 13.36 32.84 5.41
N LEU A 191 13.53 32.45 4.14
CA LEU A 191 14.86 32.15 3.57
C LEU A 191 15.79 33.36 3.56
N ASN A 192 15.26 34.56 3.32
CA ASN A 192 16.08 35.78 3.35
C ASN A 192 16.62 36.09 4.74
N SER A 193 15.86 35.79 5.81
CA SER A 193 16.30 36.04 7.19
C SER A 193 17.10 34.89 7.81
N LYS A 194 16.93 33.65 7.32
CA LYS A 194 17.70 32.49 7.78
C LYS A 194 19.22 32.61 7.56
N PHE A 195 19.64 33.42 6.58
CA PHE A 195 21.05 33.70 6.30
C PHE A 195 21.44 35.15 6.63
N GLU A 196 20.56 35.92 7.28
CA GLU A 196 20.96 37.20 7.84
C GLU A 196 21.96 36.94 8.98
N HIS A 197 23.10 37.62 8.91
CA HIS A 197 24.11 37.58 9.95
C HIS A 197 23.47 38.00 11.26
N SER A 198 23.52 37.15 12.30
CA SER A 198 23.05 37.54 13.62
C SER A 198 23.87 38.76 14.07
N LYS A 199 23.21 39.91 14.17
CA LYS A 199 23.80 41.06 14.84
C LYS A 199 23.72 40.80 16.34
N GLY A 200 24.68 40.03 16.83
CA GLY A 200 25.07 39.95 18.24
C GLY A 200 24.11 39.20 19.15
N ASN A 201 24.54 38.01 19.58
CA ASN A 201 24.35 37.59 20.96
C ASN A 201 25.72 37.20 21.50
N MET A 202 26.49 38.20 21.92
CA MET A 202 27.54 37.99 22.92
C MET A 202 26.80 37.77 24.24
N PHE A 203 26.79 36.53 24.72
CA PHE A 203 26.34 36.24 26.08
C PHE A 203 27.47 36.63 27.03
N LEU A 204 27.19 37.60 27.92
CA LEU A 204 27.85 37.80 29.21
C LEU A 204 27.06 37.04 30.26
#